data_AF-U3A3D4-F1
#
_entry.id   AF-U3A3D4-F1
#
_cell.length_a   1.000
_cell.length_b   1.000
_cell.length_c   1.000
_cell.angle_alpha   90.00
_cell.angle_beta   90.00
_cell.angle_gamma   90.00
#
_symmetry.space_group_name_H-M   'P 1'
#
loop_
_entity.id
_entity.type
_entity.pdbx_description
1 polymer ?
#
loop_
_entity_poly.entity_id
_entity_poly.type
_entity_poly.pdbx_seq_one_letter_code
_entity_poly.pdbx_strand_id
1 'polypeptide(L)'
;MSHRDRLARTLLDESWAYGYTLTIWGAGAFLIAEYGVPSHLGVLGYVTGSLLGFAALTWYSFGGLLVDVERDGRSVKSAVEMVHLFATFCNLLLALAVMQVEHVFGVYEPLGFGVVGFVATVGYSLLLLIEETIGERCLDLNEAKRDGDGDGETE
;
A
#
# COMPACT_ATOMS: atom_id res chain seq x y z
N MET A 1 22.76 8.06 20.54
CA MET A 1 22.00 7.31 19.52
C MET A 1 23.00 6.72 18.53
N SER A 2 22.98 5.42 18.29
CA SER A 2 23.96 4.76 17.40
C SER A 2 23.69 5.11 15.93
N HIS A 3 24.69 4.96 15.05
CA HIS A 3 24.49 5.15 13.60
C HIS A 3 23.42 4.21 13.02
N ARG A 4 23.28 3.00 13.57
CA ARG A 4 22.26 2.03 13.16
C ARG A 4 20.85 2.50 13.55
N ASP A 5 20.68 3.00 14.78
CA ASP A 5 19.37 3.46 15.26
C ASP A 5 18.88 4.67 14.43
N ARG A 6 19.83 5.51 14.00
CA ARG A 6 19.56 6.69 13.19
C ARG A 6 19.20 6.31 11.76
N LEU A 7 19.90 5.36 11.16
CA LEU A 7 19.54 4.80 9.85
C LEU A 7 18.18 4.10 9.89
N ALA A 8 17.90 3.31 10.93
CA ALA A 8 16.62 2.63 11.08
C ALA A 8 15.46 3.63 11.15
N ARG A 9 15.60 4.72 11.91
CA ARG A 9 14.59 5.80 11.97
C ARG A 9 14.39 6.50 10.62
N THR A 10 15.48 6.81 9.91
CA THR A 10 15.35 7.43 8.59
C THR A 10 14.63 6.51 7.60
N LEU A 11 14.99 5.22 7.58
CA LEU A 11 14.31 4.24 6.74
C LEU A 11 12.84 4.08 7.12
N LEU A 12 12.50 4.14 8.41
CA LEU A 12 11.11 4.10 8.91
C LEU A 12 10.28 5.26 8.36
N ASP A 13 10.79 6.48 8.50
CA ASP A 13 10.09 7.70 8.09
C ASP A 13 9.92 7.73 6.56
N GLU A 14 10.96 7.32 5.82
CA GLU A 14 10.94 7.30 4.35
C GLU A 14 10.05 6.19 3.78
N SER A 15 10.11 4.95 4.29
CA SER A 15 9.30 3.86 3.74
C SER A 15 7.81 4.12 3.91
N TRP A 16 7.42 4.71 5.04
CA TRP A 16 6.04 5.14 5.33
C TRP A 16 5.58 6.25 4.37
N ALA A 17 6.43 7.24 4.13
CA ALA A 17 6.09 8.37 3.26
C ALA A 17 6.03 8.00 1.76
N TYR A 18 6.86 7.05 1.32
CA TYR A 18 7.08 6.81 -0.12
C TYR A 18 6.46 5.54 -0.69
N GLY A 19 5.98 4.57 0.11
CA GLY A 19 5.44 3.31 -0.43
C GLY A 19 4.28 3.50 -1.44
N TYR A 20 3.29 4.32 -1.06
CA TYR A 20 2.18 4.67 -1.96
C TYR A 20 2.67 5.40 -3.21
N THR A 21 3.60 6.34 -3.04
CA THR A 21 4.19 7.11 -4.13
C THR A 21 4.89 6.19 -5.14
N LEU A 22 5.76 5.29 -4.68
CA LEU A 22 6.47 4.33 -5.54
C LEU A 22 5.50 3.43 -6.31
N THR A 23 4.40 3.03 -5.67
CA THR A 23 3.34 2.25 -6.33
C THR A 23 2.73 3.02 -7.49
N ILE A 24 2.27 4.25 -7.26
CA ILE A 24 1.58 5.06 -8.27
C ILE A 24 2.52 5.44 -9.43
N TRP A 25 3.77 5.79 -9.12
CA TRP A 25 4.76 6.11 -10.15
C TRP A 25 5.21 4.87 -10.91
N GLY A 26 5.41 3.75 -10.23
CA GLY A 26 5.80 2.48 -10.85
C GLY A 26 4.71 1.93 -11.79
N ALA A 27 3.45 1.95 -11.36
CA ALA A 27 2.32 1.55 -12.19
C ALA A 27 2.16 2.47 -13.42
N GLY A 28 2.34 3.79 -13.24
CA GLY A 28 2.36 4.74 -14.34
C GLY A 28 3.53 4.48 -15.32
N ALA A 29 4.72 4.16 -14.81
CA ALA A 29 5.87 3.81 -15.63
C ALA A 29 5.63 2.53 -16.45
N PHE A 30 4.94 1.53 -15.89
CA PHE A 30 4.55 0.34 -16.63
C PHE A 30 3.54 0.62 -17.74
N LEU A 31 2.53 1.45 -17.48
CA LEU A 31 1.61 1.91 -18.53
C LEU A 31 2.34 2.62 -19.67
N ILE A 32 3.33 3.46 -19.34
CA ILE A 32 4.17 4.13 -20.35
C ILE A 32 5.02 3.14 -21.14
N ALA A 33 5.57 2.13 -20.47
CA ALA A 33 6.37 1.09 -21.13
C ALA A 33 5.53 0.25 -22.11
N GLU A 34 4.27 -0.03 -21.77
CA GLU A 34 3.36 -0.83 -22.58
C GLU A 34 2.72 -0.03 -23.73
N TYR A 35 2.19 1.17 -23.43
CA TYR A 35 1.38 1.95 -24.36
C TYR A 35 2.09 3.19 -24.95
N GLY A 36 3.28 3.53 -24.45
CA GLY A 36 4.00 4.76 -24.83
C GLY A 36 3.52 5.99 -24.06
N VAL A 37 3.75 7.19 -24.63
CA VAL A 37 3.36 8.44 -23.97
C VAL A 37 1.83 8.54 -23.93
N PRO A 38 1.20 8.64 -22.75
CA PRO A 38 -0.24 8.63 -22.65
C PRO A 38 -0.86 9.88 -23.25
N SER A 39 -2.01 9.70 -23.89
CA SER A 39 -2.88 10.82 -24.26
C SER A 39 -3.41 11.54 -23.00
N HIS A 40 -3.90 12.78 -23.17
CA HIS A 40 -4.55 13.51 -22.07
C HIS A 40 -5.71 12.72 -21.44
N LEU A 41 -6.46 11.96 -22.24
CA LEU A 41 -7.54 11.11 -21.75
C LEU A 41 -7.01 9.91 -20.95
N GLY A 42 -5.88 9.31 -21.34
CA GLY A 42 -5.22 8.25 -20.58
C GLY A 42 -4.73 8.75 -19.21
N VAL A 43 -4.12 9.95 -19.17
CA VAL A 43 -3.72 10.59 -17.90
C VAL A 43 -4.93 10.86 -17.00
N LEU A 44 -5.99 11.46 -17.55
CA LEU A 44 -7.22 11.71 -16.80
C LEU A 44 -7.88 10.41 -16.33
N GLY A 45 -7.87 9.36 -17.16
CA GLY A 45 -8.34 8.02 -16.82
C GLY A 45 -7.61 7.47 -15.60
N TYR A 46 -6.27 7.44 -15.66
CA TYR A 46 -5.43 6.97 -14.55
C TYR A 46 -5.71 7.71 -13.24
N VAL A 47 -5.70 9.05 -13.29
CA VAL A 47 -5.96 9.89 -12.11
C VAL A 47 -7.38 9.63 -11.56
N THR A 48 -8.38 9.58 -12.45
CA THR A 48 -9.77 9.32 -12.05
C THR A 48 -9.92 7.95 -11.41
N GLY A 49 -9.30 6.92 -11.98
CA GLY A 49 -9.26 5.57 -11.43
C GLY A 49 -8.70 5.54 -10.02
N SER A 50 -7.54 6.19 -9.80
CA SER A 50 -6.94 6.28 -8.47
C SER A 50 -7.84 7.01 -7.46
N LEU A 51 -8.47 8.12 -7.87
CA LEU A 51 -9.42 8.85 -7.03
C LEU A 51 -10.64 8.01 -6.68
N LEU A 52 -11.16 7.21 -7.62
CA LEU A 52 -12.25 6.29 -7.36
C LEU A 52 -11.84 5.18 -6.39
N GLY A 53 -10.59 4.70 -6.47
CA GLY A 53 -10.03 3.75 -5.50
C GLY A 53 -10.03 4.31 -4.09
N PHE A 54 -9.53 5.54 -3.93
CA PHE A 54 -9.60 6.26 -2.65
C PHE A 54 -11.02 6.47 -2.17
N ALA A 55 -11.93 6.90 -3.05
CA ALA A 55 -13.32 7.12 -2.70
C ALA A 55 -14.02 5.83 -2.25
N ALA A 56 -13.77 4.71 -2.93
CA ALA A 56 -14.31 3.40 -2.58
C ALA A 56 -13.82 2.94 -1.21
N LEU A 57 -12.51 3.03 -0.94
CA LEU A 57 -11.94 2.67 0.36
C LEU A 57 -12.42 3.60 1.48
N THR A 58 -12.49 4.90 1.22
CA THR A 58 -13.01 5.87 2.19
C THR A 58 -14.46 5.57 2.54
N TRP A 59 -15.30 5.34 1.52
CA TRP A 59 -16.69 4.96 1.73
C TRP A 59 -16.82 3.67 2.53
N TYR A 60 -16.02 2.64 2.18
CA TYR A 60 -16.02 1.36 2.89
C TYR A 60 -15.60 1.50 4.35
N SER A 61 -14.54 2.25 4.62
CA SER A 61 -13.96 2.38 5.97
C SER A 61 -14.78 3.28 6.89
N PHE A 62 -15.39 4.35 6.36
CA PHE A 62 -16.06 5.37 7.16
C PHE A 62 -17.59 5.38 6.99
N GLY A 63 -18.15 4.53 6.12
CA GLY A 63 -19.59 4.49 5.84
C GLY A 63 -20.12 5.70 5.04
N GLY A 64 -19.23 6.55 4.52
CA GLY A 64 -19.56 7.74 3.75
C GLY A 64 -18.32 8.60 3.45
N LEU A 65 -18.43 9.54 2.50
CA LEU A 65 -17.32 10.42 2.09
C LEU A 65 -17.21 11.72 2.91
N LEU A 66 -18.26 12.11 3.62
CA LEU A 66 -18.37 13.38 4.35
C LEU A 66 -18.54 13.15 5.85
N VAL A 67 -17.83 12.16 6.38
CA VAL A 67 -17.85 11.83 7.82
C VAL A 67 -16.70 12.56 8.49
N ASP A 68 -16.96 13.16 9.65
CA ASP A 68 -15.93 13.82 10.46
C ASP A 68 -15.06 12.75 11.13
N VAL A 69 -13.74 12.84 10.99
CA VAL A 69 -12.79 11.84 11.48
C VAL A 69 -11.86 12.46 12.51
N GLU A 70 -11.95 12.01 13.77
CA GLU A 70 -10.98 12.34 14.81
C GLU A 70 -9.67 11.59 14.56
N ARG A 71 -8.59 12.35 14.42
CA ARG A 71 -7.26 11.83 14.08
C ARG A 71 -6.49 11.51 15.35
N ASP A 72 -6.69 10.33 15.91
CA ASP A 72 -5.83 9.83 16.99
C ASP A 72 -4.44 9.44 16.44
N GLY A 73 -3.39 9.90 17.11
CA GLY A 73 -2.00 9.67 16.70
C GLY A 73 -1.62 8.19 16.81
N ARG A 74 -1.32 7.53 15.69
CA ARG A 74 -0.79 6.15 15.67
C ARG A 74 0.64 6.12 16.23
N SER A 75 0.88 5.24 17.21
CA SER A 75 2.23 4.85 17.63
C SER A 75 2.69 3.63 16.83
N VAL A 76 3.69 3.77 15.97
CA VAL A 76 4.31 2.64 15.23
C VAL A 76 5.01 1.71 16.24
N LYS A 77 4.67 0.42 16.26
CA LYS A 77 5.16 -0.54 17.27
C LYS A 77 6.24 -1.50 16.73
N SER A 78 6.41 -1.63 15.41
CA SER A 78 7.41 -2.57 14.86
C SER A 78 8.02 -2.22 13.49
N ALA A 79 9.27 -2.64 13.29
CA ALA A 79 9.95 -2.59 11.98
C ALA A 79 9.41 -3.60 10.95
N VAL A 80 8.47 -4.48 11.34
CA VAL A 80 7.75 -5.38 10.41
C VAL A 80 6.57 -4.66 9.76
N GLU A 81 5.94 -3.69 10.46
CA GLU A 81 4.91 -2.78 9.91
C GLU A 81 5.49 -1.83 8.85
N MET A 82 6.82 -1.79 8.73
CA MET A 82 7.60 -0.78 8.02
C MET A 82 7.96 -1.17 6.58
N VAL A 83 7.85 -2.46 6.24
CA VAL A 83 8.28 -2.98 4.94
C VAL A 83 7.10 -2.99 3.99
N HIS A 84 6.58 -1.80 3.68
CA HIS A 84 5.62 -1.60 2.58
C HIS A 84 6.21 -1.94 1.20
N LEU A 85 7.46 -2.40 1.15
CA LEU A 85 8.07 -2.97 -0.05
C LEU A 85 7.27 -4.16 -0.56
N PHE A 86 6.70 -4.99 0.33
CA PHE A 86 5.91 -6.13 -0.11
C PHE A 86 4.58 -5.67 -0.72
N ALA A 87 3.83 -4.79 -0.05
CA ALA A 87 2.63 -4.17 -0.58
C ALA A 87 2.89 -3.44 -1.91
N THR A 88 3.96 -2.63 -1.97
CA THR A 88 4.38 -1.93 -3.19
C THR A 88 4.70 -2.92 -4.31
N PHE A 89 5.54 -3.92 -4.05
CA PHE A 89 5.99 -4.89 -5.05
C PHE A 89 4.85 -5.77 -5.56
N CYS A 90 4.05 -6.36 -4.66
CA CYS A 90 2.90 -7.18 -5.03
C CYS A 90 1.86 -6.38 -5.81
N ASN A 91 1.67 -5.11 -5.47
CA ASN A 91 0.74 -4.27 -6.20
C ASN A 91 1.25 -3.89 -7.60
N LEU A 92 2.57 -3.70 -7.76
CA LEU A 92 3.19 -3.54 -9.07
C LEU A 92 3.04 -4.81 -9.94
N LEU A 93 3.19 -6.00 -9.37
CA LEU A 93 2.91 -7.26 -10.08
C LEU A 93 1.43 -7.39 -10.47
N LEU A 94 0.52 -6.95 -9.59
CA LEU A 94 -0.91 -6.93 -9.87
C LEU A 94 -1.23 -5.98 -11.03
N ALA A 95 -0.63 -4.78 -11.06
CA ALA A 95 -0.77 -3.84 -12.16
C ALA A 95 -0.30 -4.44 -13.49
N LEU A 96 0.85 -5.12 -13.51
CA LEU A 96 1.33 -5.85 -14.69
C LEU A 96 0.34 -6.93 -15.15
N ALA A 97 -0.19 -7.73 -14.23
CA ALA A 97 -1.16 -8.77 -14.56
C ALA A 97 -2.46 -8.19 -15.14
N VAL A 98 -2.94 -7.06 -14.60
CA VAL A 98 -4.12 -6.35 -15.11
C VAL A 98 -3.90 -5.84 -16.52
N MET A 99 -2.77 -5.19 -16.81
CA MET A 99 -2.47 -4.72 -18.17
C MET A 99 -2.36 -5.89 -19.17
N GLN A 100 -1.75 -7.01 -18.75
CA GLN A 100 -1.66 -8.20 -19.61
C GLN A 100 -3.06 -8.73 -19.99
N VAL A 101 -3.98 -8.73 -19.02
CA VAL A 101 -5.39 -9.10 -19.24
C VAL A 101 -6.05 -8.10 -20.19
N GLU A 102 -5.88 -6.80 -19.96
CA GLU A 102 -6.45 -5.74 -20.82
C GLU A 102 -5.98 -5.84 -22.27
N HIS A 103 -4.69 -6.12 -22.47
CA HIS A 103 -4.12 -6.34 -23.80
C HIS A 103 -4.76 -7.56 -24.49
N VAL A 104 -4.96 -8.67 -23.77
CA VAL A 104 -5.61 -9.87 -24.32
C VAL A 104 -7.06 -9.61 -24.73
N PHE A 105 -7.79 -8.79 -23.97
CA PHE A 105 -9.20 -8.49 -24.24
C PHE A 105 -9.42 -7.26 -25.14
N GLY A 106 -8.35 -6.56 -25.55
CA GLY A 106 -8.45 -5.37 -26.41
C GLY A 106 -9.20 -4.22 -25.77
N VAL A 107 -8.97 -3.98 -24.47
CA VAL A 107 -9.65 -2.93 -23.71
C VAL A 107 -9.29 -1.54 -24.29
N TYR A 108 -10.29 -0.65 -24.32
CA TYR A 108 -10.07 0.74 -24.74
C TYR A 108 -9.07 1.43 -23.81
N GLU A 109 -7.98 1.95 -24.39
CA GLU A 109 -6.79 2.42 -23.67
C GLU A 109 -7.08 3.36 -22.48
N PRO A 110 -7.90 4.44 -22.59
CA PRO A 110 -8.21 5.29 -21.43
C PRO A 110 -8.89 4.56 -20.27
N LEU A 111 -9.67 3.52 -20.55
CA LEU A 111 -10.28 2.69 -19.50
C LEU A 111 -9.23 1.82 -18.83
N GLY A 112 -8.29 1.24 -19.58
CA GLY A 112 -7.19 0.46 -19.01
C GLY A 112 -6.32 1.28 -18.06
N PHE A 113 -5.97 2.50 -18.46
CA PHE A 113 -5.32 3.47 -17.58
C PHE A 113 -6.13 3.70 -16.29
N GLY A 114 -7.45 3.87 -16.40
CA GLY A 114 -8.32 4.03 -15.23
C GLY A 114 -8.34 2.81 -14.30
N VAL A 115 -8.45 1.60 -14.85
CA VAL A 115 -8.43 0.37 -14.06
C VAL A 115 -7.09 0.21 -13.35
N VAL A 116 -5.97 0.46 -14.03
CA VAL A 116 -4.64 0.37 -13.41
C VAL A 116 -4.47 1.41 -12.30
N GLY A 117 -4.95 2.64 -12.45
CA GLY A 117 -4.94 3.63 -11.37
C GLY A 117 -5.78 3.22 -10.15
N PHE A 118 -6.97 2.68 -10.41
CA PHE A 118 -7.84 2.14 -9.36
C PHE A 118 -7.17 0.98 -8.61
N VAL A 119 -6.62 0.00 -9.35
CA VAL A 119 -5.92 -1.16 -8.79
C VAL A 119 -4.68 -0.73 -8.03
N ALA A 120 -3.88 0.19 -8.58
CA ALA A 120 -2.70 0.71 -7.91
C ALA A 120 -3.07 1.34 -6.54
N THR A 121 -4.20 2.02 -6.46
CA THR A 121 -4.65 2.63 -5.20
C THR A 121 -5.20 1.58 -4.22
N VAL A 122 -6.17 0.78 -4.68
CA VAL A 122 -6.87 -0.18 -3.83
C VAL A 122 -5.94 -1.31 -3.39
N GLY A 123 -5.18 -1.89 -4.31
CA GLY A 123 -4.31 -3.02 -4.03
C GLY A 123 -3.20 -2.66 -3.05
N TYR A 124 -2.61 -1.46 -3.15
CA TYR A 124 -1.64 -1.00 -2.16
C TYR A 124 -2.27 -0.86 -0.77
N SER A 125 -3.42 -0.19 -0.66
CA SER A 125 -4.07 0.01 0.64
C SER A 125 -4.54 -1.30 1.28
N LEU A 126 -4.99 -2.28 0.49
CA LEU A 126 -5.39 -3.59 1.01
C LEU A 126 -4.18 -4.41 1.45
N LEU A 127 -3.09 -4.41 0.66
CA LEU A 127 -1.86 -5.11 1.06
C LEU A 127 -1.22 -4.47 2.28
N LEU A 128 -1.28 -3.14 2.39
CA LEU A 128 -0.86 -2.40 3.57
C LEU A 128 -1.67 -2.82 4.81
N LEU A 129 -3.00 -2.93 4.69
CA LEU A 129 -3.86 -3.41 5.78
C LEU A 129 -3.49 -4.84 6.21
N ILE A 130 -3.17 -5.71 5.25
CA ILE A 130 -2.73 -7.08 5.53
C ILE A 130 -1.39 -7.07 6.27
N GLU A 131 -0.42 -6.26 5.83
CA GLU A 131 0.87 -6.10 6.50
C GLU A 131 0.70 -5.61 7.94
N GLU A 132 -0.11 -4.56 8.16
CA GLU A 132 -0.41 -4.04 9.50
C GLU A 132 -1.02 -5.14 10.39
N THR A 133 -2.03 -5.86 9.88
CA THR A 133 -2.70 -6.93 10.64
C THR A 133 -1.76 -8.08 11.00
N ILE A 134 -0.84 -8.46 10.10
CA ILE A 134 0.15 -9.50 10.36
C ILE A 134 1.20 -8.99 11.37
N GLY A 135 1.63 -7.74 11.23
CA GLY A 135 2.57 -7.08 12.13
C GLY A 135 2.07 -7.09 13.58
N GLU A 136 0.83 -6.65 13.79
CA GLU A 136 0.17 -6.63 15.11
C GLU A 136 0.12 -8.04 15.72
N ARG A 137 -0.35 -9.05 14.97
CA ARG A 137 -0.45 -10.44 15.46
C ARG A 137 0.91 -11.04 15.84
N CYS A 138 1.96 -10.73 15.08
CA CYS A 138 3.31 -11.19 15.39
C CYS A 138 3.87 -10.55 16.66
N LEU A 139 3.52 -9.28 16.93
CA LEU A 139 3.91 -8.61 18.17
C LEU A 139 3.22 -9.23 19.38
N ASP A 140 1.90 -9.43 19.30
CA ASP A 140 1.11 -10.03 20.39
C ASP A 140 1.65 -11.42 20.77
N LEU A 141 2.03 -12.23 19.77
CA LEU A 141 2.63 -13.55 20.00
C LEU A 141 4.00 -13.48 20.68
N ASN A 142 4.81 -12.47 20.37
CA ASN A 142 6.12 -12.28 20.99
C ASN A 142 6.00 -11.76 22.42
N GLU A 143 5.03 -10.90 22.71
CA GLU A 143 4.74 -10.43 24.08
C GLU A 143 4.23 -11.59 24.94
N ALA A 144 3.25 -12.36 24.45
CA ALA A 144 2.75 -13.55 25.15
C ALA A 144 3.84 -14.60 25.44
N LYS A 145 4.82 -14.76 24.54
CA LYS A 145 5.96 -15.65 24.75
C LYS A 145 6.94 -15.13 25.81
N ARG A 146 7.15 -13.82 25.88
CA ARG A 146 8.01 -13.20 26.89
C ARG A 146 7.43 -13.32 28.29
N ASP A 147 6.12 -13.14 28.43
CA ASP A 147 5.45 -13.25 29.72
C ASP A 147 5.42 -14.71 30.22
N GLY A 148 5.31 -15.70 29.31
CA GLY A 148 5.33 -17.12 29.66
C GLY A 148 6.69 -17.71 30.07
N ASP A 149 7.81 -17.15 29.61
CA ASP A 149 9.17 -17.57 30.02
C ASP A 149 9.60 -16.97 31.38
N GLY A 150 8.89 -15.94 31.88
CA GLY A 150 9.21 -15.24 33.14
C GLY A 150 8.80 -15.98 34.42
N ASP A 151 7.87 -16.94 34.33
CA ASP A 151 7.30 -17.65 35.49
C ASP A 151 8.06 -18.95 35.83
N GLY A 152 9.16 -19.27 35.14
CA GLY A 152 9.91 -20.52 35.27
C GLY A 152 11.14 -20.52 36.18
N GLU A 153 11.57 -19.37 36.71
CA GLU A 153 12.78 -19.25 37.54
C GLU A 153 12.47 -18.84 38.99
N THR A 154 11.65 -19.62 39.70
CA THR A 154 11.68 -19.64 41.18
C THR A 154 11.23 -20.99 41.73
N GLU A 155 12.14 -21.98 41.72
CA GLU A 155 12.14 -23.08 42.70
C GLU A 155 13.57 -23.40 43.15
#